data_AF-A0A8X6F890-F1
#
_entry.id   AF-A0A8X6F890-F1
#
_cell.length_a   1.000
_cell.length_b   1.000
_cell.length_c   1.000
_cell.angle_alpha   90.00
_cell.angle_beta   90.00
_cell.angle_gamma   90.00
#
_symmetry.space_group_name_H-M   'P 1'
#
loop_
_entity.id
_entity.type
_entity.pdbx_description
1 polymer ?
#
loop_
_entity_poly.entity_id
_entity_poly.type
_entity_poly.pdbx_seq_one_letter_code
_entity_poly.pdbx_strand_id
1 'polypeptide(L)'
;MAFLGRSRKDDLILLATELGLAPSDNLKIIELKDLITKSDGYDEEFVKNVLNVIVEERTATEKQKAVAVAQQQEREFELEKLKIQLEMQKLSQAPVVYQQLENSKLELNGIIQRFNSRKVEMGLYLTIFERQAKFLNIPEKTWTAYLIGSLPPDIAQLIAR
;
A
#
# COMPACT_ATOMS: atom_id res chain seq x y z
N MET A 1 -30.10 -37.70 22.87
CA MET A 1 -29.90 -36.37 23.52
C MET A 1 -28.48 -35.76 23.53
N ALA A 2 -27.41 -36.40 23.01
CA ALA A 2 -26.05 -35.83 23.05
C ALA A 2 -25.84 -34.60 22.12
N PHE A 3 -26.68 -34.44 21.10
CA PHE A 3 -26.49 -33.44 20.03
C PHE A 3 -26.79 -32.01 20.51
N LEU A 4 -27.83 -31.80 21.32
CA LEU A 4 -28.09 -30.52 21.98
C LEU A 4 -26.94 -30.10 22.92
N GLY A 5 -26.18 -31.08 23.40
CA GLY A 5 -25.00 -30.90 24.26
C GLY A 5 -23.99 -29.89 23.72
N ARG A 6 -23.80 -29.86 22.40
CA ARG A 6 -22.77 -29.07 21.70
C ARG A 6 -23.31 -27.78 21.06
N SER A 7 -24.62 -27.56 21.11
CA SER A 7 -25.30 -26.42 20.49
C SER A 7 -25.08 -25.13 21.27
N ARG A 8 -24.99 -24.00 20.56
CA ARG A 8 -24.92 -22.67 21.19
C ARG A 8 -26.27 -22.28 21.77
N LYS A 9 -26.26 -21.34 22.73
CA LYS A 9 -27.50 -20.83 23.35
C LYS A 9 -28.45 -20.25 22.29
N ASP A 10 -27.91 -19.46 21.37
CA ASP A 10 -28.70 -18.82 20.30
C ASP A 10 -29.34 -19.86 19.36
N ASP A 11 -28.59 -20.89 18.97
CA ASP A 11 -29.09 -21.99 18.14
C ASP A 11 -30.24 -22.76 18.85
N LEU A 12 -30.16 -22.91 20.18
CA LEU A 12 -31.18 -23.58 20.99
C LEU A 12 -32.44 -22.71 21.19
N ILE A 13 -32.29 -21.39 21.30
CA ILE A 13 -33.41 -20.44 21.36
C ILE A 13 -34.16 -20.47 20.02
N LEU A 14 -33.42 -20.41 18.90
CA LEU A 14 -34.02 -20.48 17.58
C LEU A 14 -34.70 -21.83 17.35
N LEU A 15 -34.04 -22.94 17.72
CA LEU A 15 -34.63 -24.27 17.66
C LEU A 15 -35.94 -24.36 18.45
N ALA A 16 -35.98 -23.87 19.68
CA ALA A 16 -37.20 -23.85 20.48
C ALA A 16 -38.30 -23.00 19.82
N THR A 17 -37.94 -21.86 19.21
CA THR A 17 -38.88 -21.00 18.48
C THR A 17 -39.47 -21.70 17.25
N GLU A 18 -38.64 -22.41 16.46
CA GLU A 18 -39.06 -23.20 15.30
C GLU A 18 -39.96 -24.38 15.68
N LEU A 19 -39.78 -24.92 16.89
CA LEU A 19 -40.67 -25.94 17.46
C LEU A 19 -41.98 -25.36 18.01
N GLY A 20 -42.22 -24.05 17.85
CA GLY A 20 -43.42 -23.37 18.36
C GLY A 20 -43.40 -23.17 19.87
N LEU A 21 -42.26 -23.38 20.53
CA LEU A 21 -42.05 -23.06 21.94
C LEU A 21 -41.71 -21.58 22.05
N ALA A 22 -42.14 -20.92 23.13
CA ALA A 22 -41.78 -19.52 23.41
C ALA A 22 -40.66 -19.48 24.47
N PRO A 23 -39.39 -19.74 24.10
CA PRO A 23 -38.28 -19.66 25.04
C PRO A 23 -38.09 -18.21 25.50
N SER A 24 -37.81 -18.02 26.79
CA SER A 24 -37.34 -16.73 27.28
C SER A 24 -35.83 -16.61 27.03
N ASP A 25 -35.38 -15.45 26.57
CA ASP A 25 -33.95 -15.16 26.32
C ASP A 25 -33.07 -15.31 27.58
N ASN A 26 -33.67 -15.27 28.76
CA ASN A 26 -32.99 -15.44 30.04
C ASN A 26 -32.73 -16.91 30.43
N LEU A 27 -33.33 -17.87 29.72
CA LEU A 27 -33.17 -19.28 30.04
C LEU A 27 -31.70 -19.72 29.88
N LYS A 28 -31.25 -20.58 30.79
CA LYS A 28 -29.96 -21.25 30.68
C LYS A 28 -30.02 -22.32 29.60
N ILE A 29 -28.86 -22.65 29.03
CA ILE A 29 -28.73 -23.75 28.04
C ILE A 29 -29.37 -25.06 28.55
N ILE A 30 -29.26 -25.34 29.85
CA ILE A 30 -29.84 -26.54 30.46
C ILE A 30 -31.37 -26.46 30.47
N GLU A 31 -31.94 -25.30 30.79
CA GLU A 31 -33.39 -25.07 30.83
C GLU A 31 -34.00 -25.10 29.41
N LEU A 32 -33.29 -24.54 28.43
CA LEU A 32 -33.69 -24.62 27.01
C LEU A 32 -33.70 -26.06 26.50
N LYS A 33 -32.68 -26.85 26.85
CA LYS A 33 -32.62 -28.28 26.52
C LYS A 33 -33.79 -29.02 27.13
N ASP A 34 -34.03 -28.80 28.41
CA ASP A 34 -35.09 -29.45 29.15
C ASP A 34 -36.46 -29.10 28.55
N LEU A 35 -36.70 -27.83 28.22
CA LEU A 35 -37.91 -27.34 27.55
C LEU A 35 -38.16 -28.02 26.20
N ILE A 36 -37.12 -28.16 25.36
CA ILE A 36 -37.23 -28.83 24.05
C ILE A 36 -37.54 -30.33 24.24
N THR A 37 -36.83 -30.99 25.16
CA THR A 37 -36.96 -32.44 25.36
C THR A 37 -38.23 -32.86 26.08
N LYS A 38 -38.84 -31.96 26.85
CA LYS A 38 -40.13 -32.17 27.54
C LYS A 38 -41.34 -31.67 26.75
N SER A 39 -41.13 -31.15 25.54
CA SER A 39 -42.22 -30.71 24.69
C SER A 39 -43.09 -31.90 24.26
N ASP A 40 -44.40 -31.68 24.21
CA ASP A 40 -45.35 -32.69 23.73
C ASP A 40 -45.18 -32.84 22.21
N GLY A 41 -44.82 -34.04 21.76
CA GLY A 41 -44.44 -34.30 20.36
C GLY A 41 -42.94 -34.18 20.04
N TYR A 42 -42.04 -34.27 21.03
CA TYR A 42 -40.60 -34.34 20.79
C TYR A 42 -40.22 -35.53 19.87
N ASP A 43 -39.63 -35.22 18.71
CA ASP A 43 -39.03 -36.17 17.79
C ASP A 43 -37.52 -35.85 17.66
N GLU A 44 -36.68 -36.81 18.07
CA GLU A 44 -35.22 -36.62 18.08
C GLU A 44 -34.65 -36.40 16.67
N GLU A 45 -35.17 -37.05 15.63
CA GLU A 45 -34.69 -36.86 14.25
C GLU A 45 -35.13 -35.52 13.68
N PHE A 46 -36.38 -35.12 13.93
CA PHE A 46 -36.89 -33.82 13.51
C PHE A 46 -36.10 -32.68 14.16
N VAL A 47 -35.96 -32.71 15.49
CA VAL A 47 -35.22 -31.68 16.25
C VAL A 47 -33.76 -31.61 15.82
N LYS A 48 -33.14 -32.76 15.54
CA LYS A 48 -31.76 -32.82 15.03
C LYS A 48 -31.64 -32.22 13.63
N ASN A 49 -32.60 -32.47 12.73
CA ASN A 49 -32.60 -31.88 11.39
C ASN A 49 -32.80 -30.37 11.43
N VAL A 50 -33.76 -29.87 12.22
CA VAL A 50 -33.99 -28.42 12.38
C VAL A 50 -32.72 -27.75 12.92
N LEU A 51 -32.09 -28.34 13.94
CA LEU A 51 -30.83 -27.82 14.48
C LEU A 51 -29.70 -27.80 13.43
N ASN A 52 -29.59 -28.84 12.61
CA ASN A 52 -28.59 -28.88 11.55
C ASN A 52 -28.79 -27.75 10.54
N VAL A 53 -30.03 -27.49 10.12
CA VAL A 53 -30.37 -26.39 9.20
C VAL A 53 -29.98 -25.04 9.82
N ILE A 54 -30.31 -24.82 11.09
CA ILE A 54 -29.93 -23.59 11.83
C ILE A 54 -28.40 -23.39 11.84
N VAL A 55 -27.66 -24.46 12.16
CA VAL A 55 -26.20 -24.41 12.20
C VAL A 55 -25.61 -24.18 10.80
N GLU A 56 -26.15 -24.83 9.78
CA GLU A 56 -25.75 -24.63 8.39
C GLU A 56 -25.97 -23.19 7.94
N GLU A 57 -27.13 -22.60 8.19
CA GLU A 57 -27.44 -21.21 7.83
C GLU A 57 -26.51 -20.21 8.54
N ARG A 58 -26.27 -20.42 9.84
CA ARG A 58 -25.32 -19.60 10.60
C ARG A 58 -23.92 -19.68 10.00
N THR A 59 -23.43 -20.89 9.73
CA THR A 59 -22.08 -21.08 9.18
C THR A 59 -21.96 -20.54 7.75
N ALA A 60 -23.02 -20.64 6.94
CA ALA A 60 -23.08 -20.03 5.61
C ALA A 60 -22.98 -18.50 5.69
N THR A 61 -23.73 -17.89 6.62
CA THR A 61 -23.72 -16.44 6.84
C THR A 61 -22.35 -15.96 7.33
N GLU A 62 -21.72 -16.68 8.26
CA GLU A 62 -20.36 -16.37 8.74
C GLU A 62 -19.33 -16.48 7.62
N LYS A 63 -19.40 -17.53 6.79
CA LYS A 63 -18.53 -17.70 5.62
C LYS A 63 -18.71 -16.57 4.61
N GLN A 64 -19.94 -16.18 4.30
CA GLN A 64 -20.21 -15.06 3.39
C GLN A 64 -19.63 -13.75 3.91
N LYS A 65 -19.80 -13.46 5.20
CA LYS A 65 -19.19 -12.27 5.83
C LYS A 65 -17.67 -12.32 5.76
N ALA A 66 -17.05 -13.46 6.05
CA ALA A 66 -15.61 -13.63 5.96
C ALA A 66 -15.08 -13.43 4.53
N VAL A 67 -15.78 -13.97 3.52
CA VAL A 67 -15.44 -13.78 2.11
C VAL A 67 -15.59 -12.32 1.69
N ALA A 68 -16.66 -11.64 2.11
CA ALA A 68 -16.86 -10.22 1.82
C ALA A 68 -15.76 -9.34 2.42
N VAL A 69 -15.33 -9.62 3.66
CA VAL A 69 -14.22 -8.92 4.31
C VAL A 69 -12.90 -9.19 3.58
N ALA A 70 -12.62 -10.45 3.21
CA ALA A 70 -11.42 -10.78 2.46
C ALA A 70 -11.37 -10.07 1.09
N GLN A 71 -12.49 -10.02 0.37
CA GLN A 71 -12.59 -9.29 -0.90
C GLN A 71 -12.44 -7.77 -0.73
N GLN A 72 -12.91 -7.20 0.37
CA GLN A 72 -12.67 -5.79 0.68
C GLN A 72 -11.18 -5.52 0.93
N GLN A 73 -10.52 -6.35 1.73
CA GLN A 73 -9.09 -6.24 2.00
C GLN A 73 -8.24 -6.38 0.73
N GLU A 74 -8.60 -7.31 -0.16
CA GLU A 74 -7.90 -7.49 -1.44
C GLU A 74 -8.02 -6.25 -2.33
N ARG A 75 -9.23 -5.67 -2.44
CA ARG A 75 -9.44 -4.42 -3.19
C ARG A 75 -8.69 -3.24 -2.59
N GLU A 76 -8.64 -3.12 -1.27
CA GLU A 76 -7.89 -2.07 -0.58
C GLU A 76 -6.39 -2.20 -0.85
N PHE A 77 -5.86 -3.42 -0.80
CA PHE A 77 -4.46 -3.70 -1.11
C PHE A 77 -4.12 -3.37 -2.57
N GLU A 78 -4.97 -3.72 -3.53
CA GLU A 78 -4.79 -3.36 -4.94
C GLU A 78 -4.80 -1.84 -5.15
N LEU A 79 -5.73 -1.12 -4.51
CA LEU A 79 -5.79 0.34 -4.58
C LEU A 79 -4.55 1.00 -3.98
N GLU A 80 -4.06 0.50 -2.85
CA GLU A 80 -2.84 1.02 -2.23
C GLU A 80 -1.62 0.79 -3.12
N LYS A 81 -1.51 -0.38 -3.75
CA LYS A 81 -0.47 -0.67 -4.73
C LYS A 81 -0.52 0.30 -5.92
N LEU A 82 -1.71 0.61 -6.43
CA LEU A 82 -1.88 1.58 -7.52
C LEU A 82 -1.51 3.01 -7.08
N LYS A 83 -1.88 3.42 -5.85
CA LYS A 83 -1.47 4.72 -5.30
C LYS A 83 0.05 4.85 -5.22
N ILE A 84 0.73 3.84 -4.68
CA ILE A 84 2.20 3.82 -4.58
C ILE A 84 2.82 3.92 -5.98
N GLN A 85 2.32 3.16 -6.96
CA GLN A 85 2.80 3.24 -8.35
C GLN A 85 2.61 4.63 -8.96
N LEU A 86 1.45 5.25 -8.73
CA LEU A 86 1.14 6.58 -9.24
C LEU A 86 2.00 7.65 -8.54
N GLU A 87 2.25 7.52 -7.24
CA GLU A 87 3.14 8.38 -6.49
C GLU A 87 4.59 8.24 -6.96
N MET A 88 5.08 7.01 -7.18
CA MET A 88 6.39 6.78 -7.81
C MET A 88 6.48 7.41 -9.21
N GLN A 89 5.43 7.33 -10.02
CA GLN A 89 5.38 7.97 -11.33
C GLN A 89 5.36 9.50 -11.23
N LYS A 90 4.68 10.07 -10.23
CA LYS A 90 4.72 11.51 -9.95
C LYS A 90 6.10 11.96 -9.48
N LEU A 91 6.79 11.17 -8.66
CA LEU A 91 8.16 11.44 -8.23
C LEU A 91 9.15 11.38 -9.40
N SER A 92 8.95 10.48 -10.37
CA SER A 92 9.75 10.49 -11.61
C SER A 92 9.38 11.60 -12.60
N GLN A 93 8.21 12.23 -12.42
CA GLN A 93 7.76 13.40 -13.17
C GLN A 93 7.97 14.73 -12.42
N ALA A 94 8.44 14.70 -11.17
CA ALA A 94 8.94 15.88 -10.47
C ALA A 94 10.07 16.51 -11.32
N PRO A 95 10.19 17.84 -11.38
CA PRO A 95 10.80 18.52 -12.52
C PRO A 95 12.20 17.97 -12.76
N VAL A 96 12.30 17.25 -13.88
CA VAL A 96 13.48 16.65 -14.50
C VAL A 96 14.69 17.59 -14.48
N VAL A 97 14.47 18.90 -14.31
CA VAL A 97 15.47 19.93 -14.14
C VAL A 97 16.50 19.62 -13.03
N TYR A 98 16.10 19.17 -11.84
CA TYR A 98 17.09 18.98 -10.75
C TYR A 98 17.93 17.70 -10.92
N GLN A 99 17.31 16.61 -11.38
CA GLN A 99 18.00 15.33 -11.56
C GLN A 99 18.85 15.33 -12.85
N GLN A 100 18.41 16.01 -13.90
CA GLN A 100 19.21 16.27 -15.10
C GLN A 100 20.41 17.16 -14.75
N LEU A 101 20.23 18.21 -13.95
CA LEU A 101 21.33 19.12 -13.60
C LEU A 101 22.38 18.44 -12.72
N GLU A 102 21.99 17.59 -11.76
CA GLU A 102 22.91 16.76 -10.96
C GLU A 102 23.66 15.74 -11.82
N ASN A 103 22.97 14.96 -12.66
CA ASN A 103 23.60 13.97 -13.54
C ASN A 103 24.53 14.64 -14.56
N SER A 104 24.10 15.73 -15.19
CA SER A 104 24.95 16.53 -16.07
C SER A 104 26.14 17.13 -15.32
N LYS A 105 26.01 17.55 -14.06
CA LYS A 105 27.13 18.09 -13.27
C LYS A 105 28.17 17.02 -12.93
N LEU A 106 27.74 15.77 -12.69
CA LEU A 106 28.63 14.63 -12.47
C LEU A 106 29.37 14.22 -13.76
N GLU A 107 28.67 14.15 -14.89
CA GLU A 107 29.28 13.87 -16.21
C GLU A 107 30.26 14.98 -16.63
N LEU A 108 29.94 16.24 -16.37
CA LEU A 108 30.78 17.38 -16.73
C LEU A 108 32.03 17.52 -15.87
N ASN A 109 31.98 17.15 -14.58
CA ASN A 109 33.18 17.14 -13.73
C ASN A 109 34.25 16.14 -14.20
N GLY A 110 33.86 15.11 -14.94
CA GLY A 110 34.79 14.14 -15.54
C GLY A 110 35.38 14.58 -16.88
N ILE A 111 34.65 15.42 -17.64
CA ILE A 111 35.00 15.79 -19.03
C ILE A 111 35.66 17.18 -19.09
N ILE A 112 35.15 18.13 -18.30
CA ILE A 112 35.70 19.48 -18.21
C ILE A 112 36.83 19.44 -17.17
N GLN A 113 38.06 19.60 -17.66
CA GLN A 113 39.20 19.72 -16.77
C GLN A 113 39.06 20.98 -15.91
N ARG A 114 39.44 20.89 -14.63
CA ARG A 114 39.51 22.07 -13.77
C ARG A 114 40.63 22.98 -14.21
N PHE A 115 40.40 24.30 -14.13
CA PHE A 115 41.42 25.26 -14.49
C PHE A 115 42.64 25.14 -13.56
N ASN A 116 43.84 25.14 -14.16
CA ASN A 116 45.09 25.10 -13.46
C ASN A 116 46.05 26.14 -14.03
N SER A 117 46.21 27.25 -13.32
CA SER A 117 47.05 28.39 -13.70
C SER A 117 48.55 28.06 -13.80
N ARG A 118 49.01 26.92 -13.27
CA ARG A 118 50.40 26.47 -13.41
C ARG A 118 50.65 25.70 -14.70
N LYS A 119 49.60 25.16 -15.32
CA LYS A 119 49.70 24.25 -16.47
C LYS A 119 49.15 24.83 -17.76
N VAL A 120 48.13 25.68 -17.67
CA VAL A 120 47.38 26.16 -18.85
C VAL A 120 47.02 27.64 -18.65
N GLU A 121 47.30 28.45 -19.67
CA GLU A 121 46.89 29.85 -19.71
C GLU A 121 45.36 29.98 -19.80
N MET A 122 44.79 31.04 -19.21
CA MET A 122 43.33 31.22 -19.13
C MET A 122 42.65 31.25 -20.52
N GLY A 123 43.28 31.88 -21.52
CA GLY A 123 42.72 31.92 -22.87
C GLY A 123 42.62 30.53 -23.52
N LEU A 124 43.63 29.69 -23.34
CA LEU A 124 43.63 28.30 -23.82
C LEU A 124 42.56 27.47 -23.08
N TYR A 125 42.43 27.68 -21.77
CA TYR A 125 41.41 27.03 -20.97
C TYR A 125 39.99 27.33 -21.47
N LEU A 126 39.67 28.62 -21.69
CA LEU A 126 38.37 29.04 -22.19
C LEU A 126 38.07 28.47 -23.59
N THR A 127 39.08 28.42 -24.46
CA THR A 127 38.95 27.82 -25.79
C THR A 127 38.61 26.33 -25.72
N ILE A 128 39.28 25.59 -24.83
CA ILE A 128 39.02 24.16 -24.61
C ILE A 128 37.64 23.95 -24.01
N PHE A 129 37.26 24.76 -23.02
CA PHE A 129 35.94 24.73 -22.39
C PHE A 129 34.83 24.96 -23.42
N GLU A 130 34.95 26.01 -24.25
CA GLU A 130 33.95 26.33 -25.28
C GLU A 130 33.79 25.18 -26.28
N ARG A 131 34.91 24.60 -26.74
CA ARG A 131 34.88 23.45 -27.65
C ARG A 131 34.21 22.24 -27.01
N GLN A 132 34.48 21.96 -25.74
CA GLN A 132 33.85 20.87 -24.99
C GLN A 132 32.36 21.10 -24.78
N ALA A 133 31.97 22.33 -24.43
CA ALA A 133 30.57 22.70 -24.23
C ALA A 133 29.76 22.59 -25.53
N LYS A 134 30.34 23.03 -26.66
CA LYS A 134 29.75 22.84 -28.01
C LYS A 134 29.68 21.36 -28.39
N PHE A 135 30.74 20.58 -28.13
CA PHE A 135 30.78 19.15 -28.44
C PHE A 135 29.72 18.36 -27.66
N LEU A 136 29.49 18.73 -26.39
CA LEU A 136 28.48 18.12 -25.52
C LEU A 136 27.08 18.74 -25.69
N ASN A 137 26.91 19.67 -26.63
CA ASN A 137 25.66 20.37 -26.90
C ASN A 137 25.01 20.99 -25.64
N ILE A 138 25.84 21.53 -24.74
CA ILE A 138 25.39 22.17 -23.50
C ILE A 138 24.68 23.49 -23.86
N PRO A 139 23.50 23.79 -23.28
CA PRO A 139 22.83 25.07 -23.52
C PRO A 139 23.70 26.26 -23.09
N GLU A 140 23.90 27.26 -23.96
CA GLU A 140 24.76 28.43 -23.67
C GLU A 140 24.40 29.15 -22.36
N LYS A 141 23.10 29.18 -22.02
CA LYS A 141 22.60 29.75 -20.77
C LYS A 141 23.17 29.12 -19.49
N THR A 142 23.70 27.90 -19.56
CA THR A 142 24.31 27.21 -18.41
C THR A 142 25.83 27.24 -18.44
N TRP A 143 26.48 27.75 -19.50
CA TRP A 143 27.93 27.75 -19.63
C TRP A 143 28.63 28.53 -18.54
N THR A 144 28.08 29.69 -18.15
CA THR A 144 28.62 30.53 -17.07
C THR A 144 28.65 29.78 -15.74
N ALA A 145 27.57 29.07 -15.39
CA ALA A 145 27.49 28.30 -14.16
C ALA A 145 28.52 27.15 -14.12
N TYR A 146 28.72 26.46 -15.25
CA TYR A 146 29.73 25.40 -15.34
C TYR A 146 31.15 25.92 -15.30
N LEU A 147 31.42 27.04 -15.98
CA LEU A 147 32.72 27.69 -15.98
C LEU A 147 33.10 28.18 -14.57
N ILE A 148 32.17 28.78 -13.83
CA ILE A 148 32.39 29.19 -12.44
C ILE A 148 32.71 27.98 -11.56
N GLY A 149 32.03 26.84 -11.77
CA GLY A 149 32.28 25.61 -11.02
C GLY A 149 33.62 24.91 -11.34
N SER A 150 34.22 25.18 -12.49
CA SER A 150 35.48 24.59 -12.92
C SER A 150 36.71 25.45 -12.62
N LEU A 151 36.49 26.71 -12.22
CA LEU A 151 37.52 27.65 -11.80
C LEU A 151 37.80 27.56 -10.28
N PRO A 152 39.05 27.86 -9.85
CA PRO A 152 39.36 28.04 -8.44
C PRO A 152 38.49 29.12 -7.79
N PRO A 153 38.18 29.00 -6.48
CA PRO A 153 37.33 29.95 -5.76
C PRO A 153 37.76 31.40 -5.90
N ASP A 154 39.07 31.65 -5.87
CA ASP A 154 39.66 33.00 -5.96
C ASP A 154 39.34 33.70 -7.29
N ILE A 155 39.23 32.93 -8.38
CA ILE A 155 38.90 33.45 -9.72
C ILE A 155 37.39 33.49 -9.91
N ALA A 156 36.68 32.45 -9.44
CA ALA A 156 35.23 32.38 -9.49
C ALA A 156 34.58 33.59 -8.80
N GLN A 157 35.10 34.02 -7.65
CA GLN A 157 34.62 35.19 -6.92
C GLN A 157 34.86 36.52 -7.63
N LEU A 158 35.89 36.62 -8.48
CA LEU A 158 36.16 37.84 -9.28
C LEU A 158 35.17 37.99 -10.44
N ILE A 159 34.61 36.88 -10.95
CA ILE A 159 33.69 36.85 -12.09
C ILE A 159 32.23 36.92 -11.63
N ALA A 160 31.93 36.45 -10.42
CA ALA A 160 30.58 36.44 -9.85
C ALA A 160 30.09 37.80 -9.29
N ARG A 161 30.84 38.88 -9.51
CA ARG A 161 30.56 40.24 -9.01
C ARG A 161 30.09 41.14 -10.16
#